data_AF-A0A9W5F376-F1
#
_entry.id   AF-A0A9W5F376-F1
#
_cell.length_a   1.000
_cell.length_b   1.000
_cell.length_c   1.000
_cell.angle_alpha   90.00
_cell.angle_beta   90.00
_cell.angle_gamma   90.00
#
_symmetry.space_group_name_H-M   'P 1'
#
loop_
_entity.id
_entity.type
_entity.pdbx_description
1 polymer ?
#
loop_
_entity_poly.entity_id
_entity_poly.type
_entity_poly.pdbx_seq_one_letter_code
_entity_poly.pdbx_strand_id
1 'polypeptide(L)'
;MSKRAEKAAEKQAAYDAVMAAKERPSTDKSLRRPRWVRYWWDKEKDCLVRRTWIGAVPRPGPDWHREGSIDELEARENAGQREMFE
;
A
#
# COMPACT_ATOMS: atom_id res chain seq x y z
N MET A 1 13.41 43.74 2.30
CA MET A 1 13.14 42.38 1.79
C MET A 1 11.73 42.36 1.21
N SER A 2 11.53 41.85 -0.01
CA SER A 2 10.20 41.86 -0.66
C SER A 2 9.30 40.79 -0.04
N LYS A 3 8.03 41.12 0.26
CA LYS A 3 7.00 40.21 0.81
C LYS A 3 6.84 38.89 0.03
N ARG A 4 7.30 38.84 -1.23
CA ARG A 4 7.31 37.63 -2.05
C ARG A 4 8.39 36.63 -1.63
N ALA A 5 9.55 37.11 -1.16
CA ALA A 5 10.63 36.27 -0.66
C ALA A 5 10.26 35.60 0.68
N GLU A 6 9.55 36.32 1.54
CA GLU A 6 9.04 35.80 2.83
C GLU A 6 8.05 34.64 2.62
N LYS A 7 7.07 34.81 1.70
CA LYS A 7 6.12 33.74 1.37
C LYS A 7 6.75 32.52 0.71
N ALA A 8 7.83 32.71 -0.06
CA ALA A 8 8.55 31.59 -0.67
C ALA A 8 9.32 30.78 0.39
N ALA A 9 9.96 31.46 1.33
CA ALA A 9 10.65 30.82 2.45
C ALA A 9 9.68 30.04 3.35
N GLU A 10 8.49 30.59 3.62
CA GLU A 10 7.45 29.92 4.41
C GLU A 10 6.93 28.64 3.73
N LYS A 11 6.70 28.68 2.40
CA LYS A 11 6.30 27.49 1.64
C LYS A 11 7.38 26.42 1.62
N GLN A 12 8.64 26.82 1.50
CA GLN A 12 9.77 25.89 1.53
C GLN A 12 9.88 25.22 2.90
N ALA A 13 9.80 26.01 3.98
CA ALA A 13 9.83 25.48 5.34
C ALA A 13 8.66 24.52 5.62
N ALA A 14 7.46 24.83 5.11
CA ALA A 14 6.31 23.93 5.21
C ALA A 14 6.52 22.61 4.44
N TYR A 15 7.10 22.68 3.25
CA TYR A 15 7.42 21.49 2.46
C TYR A 15 8.48 20.62 3.15
N ASP A 16 9.58 21.22 3.62
CA ASP A 16 10.67 20.52 4.28
C ASP A 16 10.20 19.85 5.59
N ALA A 17 9.32 20.51 6.36
CA ALA A 17 8.72 19.94 7.57
C ALA A 17 7.84 18.70 7.27
N VAL A 18 7.07 18.73 6.18
CA VAL A 18 6.25 17.59 5.74
C VAL A 18 7.14 16.43 5.29
N MET A 19 8.23 16.71 4.56
CA MET A 19 9.14 15.68 4.09
C MET A 19 9.93 15.04 5.23
N ALA A 20 10.43 15.85 6.17
CA ALA A 20 11.10 15.34 7.38
C ALA A 20 10.18 14.47 8.26
N ALA A 21 8.86 14.73 8.25
CA ALA A 21 7.89 13.89 8.95
C ALA A 21 7.64 12.55 8.24
N LYS A 22 7.67 12.53 6.90
CA LYS A 22 7.52 11.31 6.08
C LYS A 22 8.73 10.37 6.16
N GLU A 23 9.92 10.92 6.35
CA GLU A 23 11.17 10.14 6.40
C GLU A 23 11.42 9.42 7.73
N ARG A 24 10.59 9.64 8.77
CA ARG A 24 10.78 8.93 10.03
C ARG A 24 10.56 7.43 9.82
N PRO A 25 11.61 6.60 9.92
CA PRO A 25 11.42 5.16 9.80
C PRO A 25 10.56 4.72 10.98
N SER A 26 9.41 4.12 10.68
CA SER A 26 8.55 3.60 11.74
C SER A 26 9.34 2.61 12.59
N THR A 27 9.43 2.92 13.89
CA THR A 27 10.05 2.05 14.90
C THR A 27 9.19 0.83 15.21
N ASP A 28 7.98 0.75 14.64
CA ASP A 28 7.11 -0.39 14.81
C ASP A 28 7.65 -1.60 14.03
N LYS A 29 8.15 -2.59 14.78
CA LYS A 29 8.62 -3.86 14.24
C LYS A 29 7.51 -4.63 13.51
N SER A 30 6.23 -4.33 13.77
CA SER A 30 5.10 -4.90 13.04
C SER A 30 5.06 -4.46 11.57
N LEU A 31 5.54 -3.24 11.27
CA LEU A 31 5.68 -2.70 9.90
C LEU A 31 6.88 -3.28 9.16
N ARG A 32 7.82 -3.94 9.86
CA ARG A 32 8.97 -4.61 9.24
C ARG A 32 8.67 -6.02 8.74
N ARG A 33 7.58 -6.65 9.22
CA ARG A 33 7.19 -7.99 8.77
C ARG A 33 6.48 -7.88 7.43
N PRO A 34 6.87 -8.67 6.42
CA PRO A 34 6.15 -8.66 5.16
C PRO A 34 4.71 -9.10 5.40
N ARG A 35 3.78 -8.26 4.93
CA ARG A 35 2.34 -8.53 4.94
C ARG A 35 1.99 -9.09 3.58
N TRP A 36 1.40 -10.27 3.60
CA TRP A 36 0.98 -10.99 2.41
C TRP A 36 -0.53 -10.88 2.30
N VAL A 37 -1.02 -10.64 1.08
CA VAL A 37 -2.43 -10.50 0.77
C VAL A 37 -2.77 -11.45 -0.37
N ARG A 38 -3.94 -12.08 -0.26
CA ARG A 38 -4.54 -12.88 -1.33
C ARG A 38 -5.95 -12.35 -1.57
N TYR A 39 -6.30 -12.13 -2.82
CA TYR A 39 -7.65 -11.78 -3.27
C TYR A 39 -8.29 -12.99 -3.98
N TRP A 40 -9.61 -13.12 -3.84
CA TRP A 40 -10.40 -14.06 -4.63
C TRP A 40 -11.85 -13.61 -4.68
N TRP A 41 -12.57 -14.00 -5.74
CA TRP A 41 -14.00 -13.77 -5.82
C TRP A 41 -14.77 -14.83 -5.03
N ASP A 42 -15.62 -14.41 -4.11
CA ASP A 42 -16.60 -15.28 -3.45
C ASP A 42 -17.87 -15.32 -4.30
N LYS A 43 -18.14 -16.47 -4.93
CA LYS A 43 -19.30 -16.67 -5.80
C LYS A 43 -20.63 -16.64 -5.03
N GLU A 44 -20.65 -17.04 -3.76
CA GLU A 44 -21.87 -17.09 -2.96
C GLU A 44 -22.30 -15.69 -2.52
N LYS A 45 -21.31 -14.83 -2.24
CA LYS A 45 -21.54 -13.45 -1.79
C LYS A 45 -21.40 -12.42 -2.92
N ASP A 46 -21.10 -12.87 -4.14
CA ASP A 46 -20.84 -12.08 -5.33
C ASP A 46 -19.95 -10.86 -5.04
N CYS A 47 -18.83 -11.10 -4.35
CA CYS A 47 -17.93 -10.02 -3.95
C CYS A 47 -16.46 -10.45 -3.92
N LEU A 48 -15.58 -9.46 -4.06
CA LEU A 48 -14.16 -9.65 -3.89
C LEU A 48 -13.83 -9.77 -2.39
N VAL A 49 -13.21 -10.88 -2.02
CA VAL A 49 -12.76 -11.15 -0.65
C VAL A 49 -11.24 -11.14 -0.59
N ARG A 50 -10.70 -10.77 0.57
CA ARG A 50 -9.25 -10.76 0.82
C ARG A 50 -8.88 -11.50 2.09
N ARG A 51 -7.68 -12.08 2.12
CA ARG A 51 -7.04 -12.63 3.31
C ARG A 51 -5.68 -12.00 3.48
N THR A 52 -5.37 -11.64 4.72
CA THR A 52 -4.06 -11.11 5.09
C THR A 52 -3.31 -12.14 5.93
N TRP A 53 -2.01 -12.28 5.69
CA TRP A 53 -1.11 -13.08 6.50
C TRP A 53 0.13 -12.24 6.84
N ILE A 54 0.49 -12.20 8.12
CA ILE A 54 1.63 -11.45 8.62
C ILE A 54 2.68 -12.48 9.05
N GLY A 55 3.80 -12.54 8.34
CA GLY A 55 4.79 -13.59 8.56
C GLY A 55 6.12 -13.33 7.87
N ALA A 56 7.06 -14.26 8.05
CA ALA A 56 8.38 -14.20 7.43
C ALA A 56 8.36 -14.78 6.00
N VAL A 57 9.41 -14.51 5.23
CA VAL A 57 9.71 -15.16 3.94
C VAL A 57 10.08 -16.64 4.22
N PRO A 58 9.66 -17.62 3.41
CA PRO A 58 9.06 -17.52 2.07
C PRO A 58 7.58 -17.16 2.05
N ARG A 59 7.10 -16.71 0.88
CA ARG A 59 5.68 -16.44 0.63
C ARG A 59 4.83 -17.69 0.95
N PRO A 60 3.62 -17.55 1.51
CA PRO A 60 2.76 -18.71 1.83
C PRO A 60 2.35 -19.56 0.63
N GLY A 61 2.27 -18.94 -0.55
CA GLY A 61 1.88 -19.60 -1.79
C GLY A 61 2.03 -18.66 -2.99
N PRO A 62 1.83 -19.17 -4.22
CA PRO A 62 1.97 -18.37 -5.43
C PRO A 62 0.94 -17.24 -5.54
N ASP A 63 -0.29 -17.45 -5.07
CA ASP A 63 -1.39 -16.48 -5.11
C ASP A 63 -1.30 -15.39 -4.01
N TRP A 64 -0.21 -15.39 -3.24
CA TRP A 64 0.02 -14.41 -2.18
C TRP A 64 0.98 -13.34 -2.67
N HIS A 65 0.49 -12.10 -2.68
CA HIS A 65 1.24 -10.93 -3.08
C HIS A 65 1.65 -10.12 -1.86
N ARG A 66 2.74 -9.37 -1.97
CA ARG A 66 3.14 -8.45 -0.89
C ARG A 66 2.17 -7.27 -0.88
N GLU A 67 1.68 -6.88 0.29
CA GLU A 67 0.78 -5.73 0.44
C GLU A 67 1.42 -4.48 -0.17
N GLY A 68 0.73 -3.84 -1.14
CA GLY A 68 1.23 -2.67 -1.87
C GLY A 68 2.22 -2.97 -3.00
N SER A 69 2.42 -4.24 -3.39
CA SER A 69 3.17 -4.59 -4.61
C SER A 69 2.33 -4.36 -5.87
N ILE A 70 2.99 -4.17 -7.01
CA ILE A 70 2.32 -4.04 -8.31
C ILE A 70 1.44 -5.27 -8.58
N ASP A 71 1.98 -6.46 -8.36
CA ASP A 71 1.24 -7.72 -8.53
C ASP A 71 -0.02 -7.78 -7.66
N GLU A 72 0.02 -7.23 -6.44
CA GLU A 72 -1.14 -7.16 -5.54
C GLU A 72 -2.22 -6.22 -6.06
N LEU A 73 -1.82 -5.07 -6.60
CA LEU A 73 -2.73 -4.09 -7.19
C LEU A 73 -3.39 -4.64 -8.45
N GLU A 74 -2.61 -5.25 -9.34
CA GLU A 74 -3.11 -5.92 -10.54
C GLU A 74 -4.06 -7.06 -10.17
N ALA A 75 -3.71 -7.90 -9.19
CA ALA A 75 -4.59 -8.96 -8.72
C ALA A 75 -5.91 -8.42 -8.14
N ARG A 76 -5.89 -7.30 -7.42
CA ARG A 76 -7.08 -6.64 -6.88
C ARG A 76 -7.99 -6.10 -7.98
N GLU A 77 -7.39 -5.47 -9.00
CA GLU A 77 -8.13 -4.90 -10.14
C GLU A 77 -8.72 -5.99 -11.03
N ASN A 78 -7.93 -7.02 -11.35
CA ASN A 78 -8.36 -8.15 -12.18
C ASN A 78 -9.35 -9.07 -11.45
N ALA A 79 -9.15 -9.34 -10.16
CA ALA A 79 -10.09 -10.17 -9.39
C ALA A 79 -11.46 -9.50 -9.19
N GLY A 80 -11.56 -8.18 -9.39
CA GLY A 80 -12.84 -7.45 -9.42
C GLY A 80 -13.58 -7.54 -10.76
N GLN A 81 -12.94 -8.04 -11.82
CA GLN A 81 -13.59 -8.23 -13.13
C GLN A 81 -14.18 -9.64 -13.21
N ARG A 82 -15.46 -9.74 -12.81
CA ARG A 82 -16.26 -10.98 -12.87
C ARG A 82 -16.25 -11.63 -14.26
N GLU A 83 -16.13 -10.84 -15.32
CA GLU A 83 -16.06 -11.27 -16.73
C GLU A 83 -14.81 -12.10 -17.07
N MET A 84 -13.75 -12.06 -16.25
CA MET A 84 -12.56 -12.91 -16.46
C MET A 84 -12.67 -14.33 -15.87
N PHE A 85 -13.78 -14.65 -15.19
CA PHE A 85 -13.98 -15.94 -14.50
C PHE A 85 -15.21 -16.74 -15.00
N GLU A 86 -15.76 -16.38 -16.17
CA GLU A 86 -16.74 -17.20 -16.91
C GLU A 86 -16.07 -18.27 -17.77
#